data_AF-A0A357Z1G1-F1
#
_entry.id   AF-A0A357Z1G1-F1
#
_cell.length_a   1.000
_cell.length_b   1.000
_cell.length_c   1.000
_cell.angle_alpha   90.00
_cell.angle_beta   90.00
_cell.angle_gamma   90.00
#
_symmetry.space_group_name_H-M   'P 1'
#
loop_
_entity.id
_entity.type
_entity.pdbx_description
1 polymer ?
#
loop_
_entity_poly.entity_id
_entity_poly.type
_entity_poly.pdbx_seq_one_letter_code
_entity_poly.pdbx_strand_id
1 'polypeptide(L)'
;GDVPNNLKDHKVFSLDMGSLIAGAKYRGEFEERFKAVLNEVKKSQGRVILFIDELHTVVGAGKTEGSMDAGNLLKPMLARGELHCIGATTLNEYRQYIE
;
A
#
# COMPACT_ATOMS: atom_id res chain seq x y z
N GLY A 1 -19.13 17.82 0.33
CA GLY A 1 -18.42 17.32 -0.85
C GLY A 1 -19.30 16.31 -1.56
N ASP A 2 -19.11 16.15 -2.86
CA ASP A 2 -19.95 15.33 -3.73
C ASP A 2 -19.52 13.85 -3.69
N VAL A 3 -19.51 13.29 -2.48
CA VAL A 3 -19.26 11.85 -2.27
C VAL A 3 -20.50 11.18 -1.68
N PRO A 4 -20.77 9.92 -2.03
CA PRO A 4 -21.82 9.13 -1.41
C PRO A 4 -21.76 9.12 0.12
N ASN A 5 -22.92 8.98 0.78
CA ASN A 5 -23.02 9.07 2.24
C ASN A 5 -22.13 8.04 2.97
N ASN A 6 -21.95 6.85 2.41
CA ASN A 6 -21.08 5.82 2.98
C ASN A 6 -19.59 6.19 2.97
N LEU A 7 -19.16 7.16 2.16
CA LEU A 7 -17.77 7.62 2.08
C LEU A 7 -17.48 8.91 2.84
N LYS A 8 -18.51 9.59 3.37
CA LYS A 8 -18.35 10.92 4.02
C LYS A 8 -17.36 10.92 5.19
N ASP A 9 -17.33 9.84 5.97
CA ASP A 9 -16.46 9.74 7.15
C ASP A 9 -15.13 9.03 6.87
N HIS A 10 -14.85 8.71 5.60
CA HIS A 10 -13.58 8.07 5.23
C HIS A 10 -12.46 9.11 5.11
N LYS A 11 -11.26 8.71 5.47
CA LYS A 11 -10.03 9.50 5.31
C LYS A 11 -9.15 8.84 4.26
N VAL A 12 -8.68 9.63 3.30
CA VAL A 12 -7.67 9.19 2.34
C VAL A 12 -6.29 9.52 2.90
N PHE A 13 -5.41 8.53 2.97
CA PHE A 13 -4.01 8.71 3.35
C PHE A 13 -3.11 8.31 2.21
N SER A 14 -2.18 9.17 1.82
CA SER A 14 -1.15 8.81 0.85
C SER A 14 -0.02 8.08 1.54
N LEU A 15 0.43 6.97 0.94
CA LEU A 15 1.62 6.26 1.35
C LEU A 15 2.85 6.93 0.73
N ASP A 16 3.71 7.49 1.56
CA ASP A 16 5.02 7.98 1.12
C ASP A 16 6.08 6.88 1.24
N MET A 17 6.41 6.28 0.11
CA MET A 17 7.45 5.25 0.02
C MET A 17 8.84 5.80 0.35
N GLY A 18 9.11 7.07 0.02
CA GLY A 18 10.36 7.74 0.34
C GLY A 18 10.59 7.82 1.84
N SER A 19 9.57 8.21 2.60
CA SER A 19 9.64 8.25 4.08
C SER A 19 9.84 6.88 4.73
N LEU A 20 9.30 5.81 4.13
CA LEU A 20 9.48 4.46 4.66
C LEU A 20 10.89 3.92 4.43
N ILE A 21 11.48 4.25 3.27
CA ILE A 21 12.85 3.87 2.90
C ILE A 21 13.88 4.77 3.58
N ALA A 22 13.55 6.06 3.80
CA ALA A 22 14.43 7.03 4.42
C ALA A 22 14.84 6.60 5.83
N GLY A 23 16.14 6.33 6.00
CA GLY A 23 16.68 5.88 7.28
C GLY A 23 16.40 4.41 7.60
N ALA A 24 15.90 3.61 6.65
CA ALA A 24 15.97 2.16 6.74
C ALA A 24 17.37 1.71 6.31
N LYS A 25 18.20 1.23 7.25
CA LYS A 25 19.55 0.71 6.96
C LYS A 25 19.50 -0.71 6.39
N TYR A 26 18.43 -1.42 6.68
CA TYR A 26 18.23 -2.82 6.31
C TYR A 26 16.80 -3.04 5.81
N ARG A 27 16.60 -4.05 4.97
CA ARG A 27 15.27 -4.39 4.42
C ARG A 27 14.23 -4.66 5.51
N GLY A 28 14.62 -5.30 6.61
CA GLY A 28 13.70 -5.59 7.72
C GLY A 28 13.09 -4.33 8.35
N GLU A 29 13.83 -3.23 8.42
CA GLU A 29 13.33 -1.97 9.01
C GLU A 29 12.22 -1.34 8.18
N PHE A 30 12.34 -1.38 6.84
CA PHE A 30 11.25 -0.96 5.98
C PHE A 30 10.03 -1.87 6.19
N GLU A 31 10.22 -3.19 6.25
CA GLU A 31 9.09 -4.12 6.37
C GLU A 31 8.32 -3.91 7.69
N GLU A 32 9.03 -3.65 8.79
CA GLU A 32 8.45 -3.30 10.08
C GLU A 32 7.67 -1.98 10.04
N ARG A 33 8.24 -0.93 9.41
CA ARG A 33 7.56 0.36 9.24
C ARG A 33 6.32 0.21 8.37
N PHE A 34 6.41 -0.56 7.28
CA PHE A 34 5.28 -0.81 6.40
C PHE A 34 4.18 -1.59 7.12
N LYS A 35 4.52 -2.64 7.88
CA LYS A 35 3.57 -3.34 8.75
C LYS A 35 2.92 -2.42 9.78
N ALA A 36 3.66 -1.48 10.35
CA ALA A 36 3.10 -0.50 11.30
C ALA A 36 2.04 0.38 10.63
N VAL A 37 2.28 0.86 9.41
CA VAL A 37 1.28 1.61 8.62
C VAL A 37 0.06 0.75 8.33
N LEU A 38 0.24 -0.47 7.84
CA LEU A 38 -0.87 -1.38 7.53
C LEU A 38 -1.71 -1.71 8.78
N ASN A 39 -1.05 -1.88 9.94
CA ASN A 39 -1.75 -2.10 11.21
C ASN A 39 -2.60 -0.88 11.61
N GLU A 40 -2.14 0.34 11.38
CA GLU A 40 -2.92 1.55 11.65
C GLU A 40 -4.14 1.66 10.72
N VAL A 41 -3.95 1.35 9.43
CA VAL A 41 -5.06 1.28 8.47
C VAL A 41 -6.08 0.22 8.90
N LYS A 42 -5.63 -0.97 9.32
CA LYS A 42 -6.51 -2.03 9.82
C LYS A 42 -7.31 -1.60 11.06
N LYS A 43 -6.66 -0.91 12.01
CA LYS A 43 -7.32 -0.38 13.22
C LYS A 43 -8.36 0.68 12.92
N SER A 44 -8.30 1.33 11.75
CA SER A 44 -9.32 2.29 11.33
C SER A 44 -10.70 1.67 11.05
N GLN A 45 -10.78 0.33 10.99
CA GLN A 45 -12.00 -0.44 10.71
C GLN A 45 -12.65 -0.03 9.38
N GLY A 46 -11.85 0.08 8.32
CA GLY A 46 -12.31 0.39 6.97
C GLY A 46 -12.51 1.88 6.68
N ARG A 47 -12.37 2.77 7.69
CA ARG A 47 -12.51 4.22 7.51
C ARG A 47 -11.32 4.89 6.83
N VAL A 48 -10.16 4.23 6.78
CA VAL A 48 -9.02 4.72 6.01
C VAL A 48 -8.97 4.06 4.64
N ILE A 49 -8.85 4.89 3.61
CA ILE A 49 -8.52 4.48 2.25
C ILE A 49 -7.05 4.85 2.01
N LEU A 50 -6.21 3.85 1.77
CA LEU A 50 -4.80 4.05 1.50
C LEU A 50 -4.59 4.36 0.00
N PHE A 51 -3.94 5.47 -0.32
CA PHE A 51 -3.53 5.81 -1.68
C PHE A 51 -2.06 5.46 -1.89
N ILE A 52 -1.76 4.76 -2.99
CA ILE A 52 -0.41 4.33 -3.37
C ILE A 52 -0.15 4.78 -4.81
N ASP A 53 0.63 5.83 -5.00
CA ASP A 53 0.80 6.48 -6.32
C ASP A 53 1.59 5.61 -7.32
N GLU A 54 2.53 4.81 -6.82
CA GLU A 54 3.33 3.89 -7.63
C GLU A 54 3.12 2.46 -7.14
N LEU A 55 1.91 1.92 -7.34
CA LEU A 55 1.51 0.62 -6.79
C LEU A 55 2.48 -0.49 -7.14
N HIS A 56 3.00 -0.50 -8.38
CA HIS A 56 3.97 -1.46 -8.87
C HIS A 56 5.26 -1.50 -8.03
N THR A 57 5.64 -0.45 -7.32
CA THR A 57 6.82 -0.45 -6.43
C THR A 57 6.59 -1.29 -5.16
N VAL A 58 5.33 -1.52 -4.78
CA VAL A 58 4.96 -2.27 -3.58
C VAL A 58 4.66 -3.74 -3.91
N VAL A 59 4.08 -4.00 -5.08
CA VAL A 59 3.69 -5.36 -5.53
C VAL A 59 4.65 -5.99 -6.54
N GLY A 60 5.31 -5.17 -7.37
CA GLY A 60 6.23 -5.57 -8.42
C GLY A 60 7.70 -5.60 -8.00
N ALA A 61 7.97 -5.22 -6.75
CA ALA A 61 9.26 -5.31 -6.11
C ALA A 61 9.70 -6.77 -5.84
N GLY A 62 9.54 -7.68 -6.80
CA GLY A 62 10.12 -9.03 -6.77
C GLY A 62 11.04 -9.33 -7.96
N LYS A 63 11.17 -8.43 -8.95
CA LYS A 63 11.91 -8.69 -10.21
C LYS A 63 13.35 -8.18 -10.23
N THR A 64 13.76 -7.35 -9.27
CA THR A 64 15.16 -6.96 -9.09
C THR A 64 15.72 -7.65 -7.85
N GLU A 65 16.97 -8.14 -7.91
CA GLU A 65 17.68 -8.80 -6.80
C GLU A 65 17.78 -7.86 -5.59
N GLY A 66 16.73 -7.84 -4.78
CA GLY A 66 16.64 -7.01 -3.59
C GLY A 66 15.39 -6.17 -3.42
N SER A 67 14.47 -6.32 -4.34
CA SER A 67 13.15 -5.76 -4.22
C SER A 67 12.33 -6.54 -3.17
N MET A 68 11.50 -5.80 -2.42
CA MET A 68 10.74 -6.31 -1.30
C MET A 68 9.35 -6.81 -1.72
N ASP A 69 8.97 -8.02 -1.31
CA ASP A 69 7.64 -8.57 -1.56
C ASP A 69 6.60 -8.04 -0.54
N ALA A 70 6.42 -6.71 -0.52
CA ALA A 70 5.36 -6.06 0.24
C ALA A 70 3.96 -6.49 -0.28
N GLY A 71 3.89 -7.00 -1.52
CA GLY A 71 2.71 -7.66 -2.07
C GLY A 71 2.17 -8.80 -1.21
N ASN A 72 3.03 -9.64 -0.62
CA ASN A 72 2.60 -10.71 0.29
C ASN A 72 1.95 -10.21 1.59
N LEU A 73 2.27 -8.99 2.03
CA LEU A 73 1.61 -8.37 3.18
C LEU A 73 0.24 -7.79 2.79
N LEU A 74 0.15 -7.23 1.58
CA LEU A 74 -1.08 -6.59 1.08
C LEU A 74 -2.16 -7.60 0.69
N LYS A 75 -1.80 -8.67 -0.05
CA LYS A 75 -2.76 -9.64 -0.63
C LYS A 75 -3.75 -10.19 0.41
N PRO A 76 -3.33 -10.65 1.61
CA PRO A 76 -4.28 -11.20 2.58
C PRO A 76 -5.22 -10.13 3.16
N MET A 77 -4.74 -8.90 3.35
CA MET A 77 -5.57 -7.81 3.89
C MET A 77 -6.60 -7.34 2.88
N LEU A 78 -6.22 -7.24 1.61
CA LEU A 78 -7.12 -6.95 0.49
C LEU A 78 -8.20 -8.03 0.36
N ALA A 79 -7.80 -9.31 0.36
CA ALA A 79 -8.74 -10.44 0.25
C ALA A 79 -9.76 -10.49 1.39
N ARG A 80 -9.39 -10.03 2.60
CA ARG A 80 -10.30 -9.97 3.76
C ARG A 80 -11.10 -8.67 3.87
N GLY A 81 -10.86 -7.68 3.00
CA GLY A 81 -11.46 -6.34 3.12
C GLY A 81 -10.95 -5.55 4.33
N GLU A 82 -9.81 -5.93 4.91
CA GLU A 82 -9.17 -5.20 6.02
C GLU A 82 -8.41 -3.96 5.52
N LEU A 83 -8.09 -3.93 4.23
CA LEU A 83 -7.42 -2.83 3.55
C LEU A 83 -8.29 -2.36 2.39
N HIS A 84 -8.68 -1.10 2.40
CA HIS A 84 -9.19 -0.40 1.23
C HIS A 84 -8.06 0.46 0.68
N CYS A 85 -7.68 0.25 -0.57
CA CYS A 85 -6.66 1.07 -1.19
C CYS A 85 -7.00 1.46 -2.63
N ILE A 86 -6.44 2.57 -3.06
CA ILE A 86 -6.43 3.04 -4.43
C ILE A 86 -4.97 3.07 -4.86
N GLY A 87 -4.64 2.31 -5.91
CA GLY A 87 -3.30 2.31 -6.50
C GLY A 87 -3.30 3.05 -7.83
N ALA A 88 -2.27 3.85 -8.08
CA ALA A 88 -1.94 4.37 -9.40
C ALA A 88 -0.69 3.67 -9.96
N THR A 89 -0.62 3.57 -11.28
CA THR A 89 0.51 2.98 -12.02
C THR A 89 0.32 3.27 -13.51
N THR A 90 1.37 3.16 -14.31
CA THR A 90 1.27 3.22 -15.77
C THR A 90 0.74 1.90 -16.36
N LEU A 91 0.20 1.94 -17.57
CA LEU A 91 -0.31 0.74 -18.26
C LEU A 91 0.77 -0.34 -18.43
N ASN A 92 2.01 0.06 -18.69
CA ASN A 92 3.12 -0.88 -18.88
C ASN A 92 3.47 -1.59 -17.57
N GLU A 93 3.52 -0.84 -16.46
CA GLU A 93 3.76 -1.40 -15.13
C GLU A 93 2.63 -2.33 -14.68
N TYR A 94 1.37 -1.96 -14.95
CA TYR A 94 0.23 -2.82 -14.67
C TYR A 94 0.40 -4.19 -15.34
N ARG A 95 0.67 -4.22 -16.65
CA ARG A 95 0.91 -5.46 -17.42
C ARG A 95 2.11 -6.26 -16.94
N GLN A 96 3.13 -5.57 -16.41
CA GLN A 96 4.38 -6.22 -16.01
C GLN A 96 4.34 -6.77 -14.58
N TYR A 97 3.57 -6.15 -13.69
CA TYR A 97 3.66 -6.40 -12.25
C TYR A 97 2.33 -6.76 -11.58
N ILE A 98 1.19 -6.53 -12.24
CA ILE A 98 -0.16 -6.73 -11.66
C ILE A 98 -0.95 -7.81 -12.40
N GLU A 99 -0.95 -7.79 -13.73
CA GLU A 99 -1.57 -8.78 -14.62
C GLU A 99 -0.75 -10.07 -14.73
#